data_AF-A0A1G1A070-F1
#
_entry.id   AF-A0A1G1A070-F1
#
_cell.length_a   1.000
_cell.length_b   1.000
_cell.length_c   1.000
_cell.angle_alpha   90.00
_cell.angle_beta   90.00
_cell.angle_gamma   90.00
#
_symmetry.space_group_name_H-M   'P 1'
#
loop_
_entity.id
_entity.type
_entity.pdbx_description
1 polymer ?
#
loop_
_entity_poly.entity_id
_entity_poly.type
_entity_poly.pdbx_seq_one_letter_code
_entity_poly.pdbx_strand_id
1 'polypeptide(L)' 'MAEKTCCKGDHKGHLCVLVSEKKFDKIKQLVMEPKFICFNCGRVADSEKNLCNPMPLKD' A
#
# COMPACT_ATOMS: atom_id res chain seq x y z
N MET A 1 -19.79 8.32 5.01
CA MET A 1 -18.67 7.36 5.04
C MET A 1 -17.56 7.97 4.19
N ALA A 2 -16.39 8.24 4.77
CA ALA A 2 -15.39 9.13 4.18
C ALA A 2 -14.97 8.67 2.77
N GLU A 3 -15.23 9.54 1.79
CA GLU A 3 -14.81 9.42 0.40
C GLU A 3 -13.29 9.58 0.36
N LYS A 4 -12.58 8.46 0.55
CA LYS A 4 -11.12 8.44 0.49
C LYS A 4 -10.74 8.75 -0.95
N THR A 5 -10.24 9.96 -1.19
CA THR A 5 -9.64 10.39 -2.46
C THR A 5 -8.60 9.36 -2.88
N CYS A 6 -9.03 8.43 -3.73
CA CYS A 6 -8.20 7.35 -4.21
C CYS A 6 -7.20 7.96 -5.19
N CYS A 7 -5.94 7.59 -5.02
CA CYS A 7 -4.76 8.21 -5.63
C CYS A 7 -4.88 8.41 -7.17
N LYS A 8 -4.19 9.42 -7.73
CA LYS A 8 -4.14 9.69 -9.19
C LYS A 8 -3.01 8.88 -9.85
N GLY A 9 -3.34 7.98 -10.80
CA GLY A 9 -2.35 7.25 -11.62
C GLY A 9 -2.69 5.77 -11.87
N ASP A 10 -1.78 5.04 -12.54
CA ASP A 10 -1.85 3.58 -12.71
C ASP A 10 -1.46 2.88 -11.39
N HIS A 11 -2.46 2.30 -10.70
CA HIS A 11 -2.31 1.71 -9.37
C HIS A 11 -2.35 0.19 -9.36
N LYS A 12 -2.16 -0.45 -10.52
CA LYS A 12 -2.13 -1.92 -10.63
C LYS A 12 -1.00 -2.49 -9.77
N GLY A 13 -1.38 -3.24 -8.72
CA GLY A 13 -0.44 -3.87 -7.80
C GLY A 13 -0.17 -3.11 -6.50
N HIS A 14 -0.70 -1.90 -6.32
CA HIS A 14 -0.56 -1.18 -5.05
C HIS A 14 -1.51 -1.73 -3.97
N LEU A 15 -1.12 -1.64 -2.70
CA LEU A 15 -1.92 -2.16 -1.58
C LEU A 15 -3.33 -1.53 -1.49
N CYS A 16 -3.50 -0.29 -1.95
CA CYS A 16 -4.82 0.35 -2.01
C CYS A 16 -5.80 -0.48 -2.85
N VAL A 17 -5.35 -0.95 -4.01
CA VAL A 17 -6.15 -1.76 -4.94
C VAL A 17 -6.30 -3.18 -4.42
N LEU A 18 -5.22 -3.79 -3.93
CA LEU A 18 -5.27 -5.16 -3.40
C LEU A 18 -6.26 -5.31 -2.24
N VAL A 19 -6.41 -4.29 -1.38
CA VAL A 19 -7.42 -4.31 -0.32
C VAL A 19 -8.83 -4.10 -0.85
N SER A 20 -9.04 -3.23 -1.83
CA SER A 20 -10.35 -3.08 -2.48
C SER A 20 -10.78 -4.37 -3.18
N GLU A 21 -9.83 -5.10 -3.77
CA GLU A 21 -10.04 -6.42 -4.37
C GLU A 21 -10.07 -7.57 -3.34
N LYS A 22 -9.93 -7.27 -2.03
CA LYS A 22 -9.92 -8.26 -0.94
C LYS A 22 -8.87 -9.37 -1.12
N LYS A 23 -7.74 -9.08 -1.78
CA LYS A 23 -6.63 -10.03 -1.99
C LYS A 23 -5.73 -10.13 -0.76
N PHE A 24 -6.31 -10.51 0.38
CA PHE A 24 -5.63 -10.52 1.67
C PHE A 24 -4.43 -11.46 1.72
N ASP A 25 -4.44 -12.58 1.00
CA ASP A 25 -3.30 -13.50 0.89
C ASP A 25 -2.06 -12.80 0.32
N LYS A 26 -2.24 -12.03 -0.76
CA LYS A 26 -1.14 -11.25 -1.35
C LYS A 26 -0.69 -10.14 -0.43
N ILE A 27 -1.64 -9.44 0.21
CA ILE A 27 -1.30 -8.36 1.14
C ILE A 27 -0.46 -8.90 2.28
N LYS A 28 -0.82 -10.05 2.87
CA LYS A 28 -0.07 -10.68 3.96
C LYS A 28 1.38 -10.91 3.57
N GLN A 29 1.65 -11.36 2.34
CA GLN A 29 3.01 -11.56 1.85
C GLN A 29 3.79 -10.27 1.57
N LEU A 30 3.10 -9.15 1.39
CA LEU A 30 3.70 -7.85 1.09
C LEU A 30 3.87 -6.96 2.33
N VAL A 31 3.39 -7.40 3.49
CA VAL A 31 3.43 -6.65 4.76
C VAL A 31 4.06 -7.47 5.88
N MET A 32 4.77 -8.56 5.55
CA MET A 32 5.40 -9.40 6.58
C MET A 32 6.57 -8.68 7.25
N GLU A 33 7.34 -7.93 6.48
CA GLU A 33 8.51 -7.17 6.93
C GLU A 33 8.45 -5.75 6.34
N PRO A 34 7.49 -4.91 6.80
CA PRO A 34 7.22 -3.64 6.16
C PRO A 34 8.40 -2.69 6.32
N LYS A 35 9.08 -2.40 5.22
CA LYS A 35 10.21 -1.46 5.15
C LYS A 35 9.78 -0.07 4.69
N PHE A 36 8.58 0.05 4.12
CA PHE A 36 8.07 1.28 3.56
C PHE A 36 6.64 1.54 4.02
N ILE A 37 6.30 2.81 4.17
CA ILE A 37 4.96 3.32 4.46
C ILE A 37 4.51 4.26 3.35
N CYS A 38 3.26 4.14 2.89
CA CYS A 38 2.68 5.08 1.95
C CYS A 38 2.26 6.34 2.70
N PHE A 39 2.87 7.48 2.39
CA PHE A 39 2.54 8.74 3.03
C PHE A 39 1.10 9.20 2.77
N ASN A 40 0.51 8.79 1.65
CA ASN A 40 -0.84 9.22 1.26
C ASN A 40 -1.95 8.48 2.01
N CYS A 41 -1.75 7.22 2.37
CA CYS A 41 -2.82 6.36 2.91
C CYS A 41 -2.43 5.54 4.15
N GLY A 42 -1.18 5.67 4.61
CA GLY A 42 -0.67 5.01 5.82
C GLY A 42 -0.46 3.50 5.71
N ARG A 43 -0.66 2.92 4.52
CA ARG A 43 -0.43 1.48 4.30
C ARG A 43 1.06 1.19 4.28
N VAL A 44 1.46 0.07 4.86
CA VAL A 44 2.85 -0.36 4.88
C VAL A 44 3.09 -1.49 3.89
N ALA A 45 4.31 -1.61 3.36
CA ALA A 45 4.71 -2.74 2.53
C ALA A 45 6.22 -3.00 2.62
N ASP A 46 6.60 -4.24 2.31
CA ASP A 46 7.98 -4.71 2.30
C ASP A 46 8.80 -4.06 1.17
N SER A 47 8.11 -3.63 0.10
CA SER A 47 8.70 -2.96 -1.06
C SER A 47 7.92 -1.72 -1.46
N GLU A 48 8.67 -0.65 -1.77
CA GLU A 48 8.16 0.64 -2.24
C GLU A 48 7.25 0.54 -3.47
N LYS A 49 7.46 -0.47 -4.33
CA LYS A 49 6.69 -0.71 -5.57
C LYS A 49 5.21 -1.04 -5.31
N ASN A 50 4.86 -1.43 -4.09
CA ASN A 50 3.48 -1.78 -3.73
C ASN A 50 2.72 -0.58 -3.13
N LEU A 51 3.31 0.62 -3.16
CA LEU A 51 2.79 1.83 -2.52
C LEU A 51 2.78 2.99 -3.51
N CYS A 52 1.79 3.90 -3.37
CA CYS A 52 1.66 5.07 -4.26
C CYS A 52 2.71 6.15 -4.00
N ASN A 53 3.07 6.34 -2.73
CA ASN A 53 4.03 7.34 -2.29
C ASN A 53 4.85 6.75 -1.14
N PRO A 54 5.78 5.82 -1.44
CA PRO A 54 6.54 5.10 -0.45
C PRO A 54 7.53 6.02 0.27
N MET A 55 7.58 5.91 1.59
CA MET A 55 8.65 6.43 2.42
C MET A 55 9.27 5.30 3.25
N PRO A 56 10.59 5.28 3.44
CA PRO A 56 11.24 4.27 4.27
C PRO A 56 10.80 4.40 5.73
N LEU A 57 10.39 3.29 6.32
CA LEU A 57 10.27 3.13 7.77
C LEU A 57 11.70 2.97 8.32
N LYS A 58 12.31 4.06 8.75
CA LYS A 58 13.56 3.99 9.54
C LYS A 58 13.20 3.53 10.95
N ASP A 59 13.95 2.56 11.46
CA ASP A 59 14.08 2.29 12.89
C ASP A 59 14.77 3.48 13.58
#